data_AF-A0A6G3ZKM3-F1
#
_entry.id   AF-A0A6G3ZKM3-F1
#
_cell.length_a   1.000
_cell.length_b   1.000
_cell.length_c   1.000
_cell.angle_alpha   90.00
_cell.angle_beta   90.00
_cell.angle_gamma   90.00
#
_symmetry.space_group_name_H-M   'P 1'
#
loop_
_entity.id
_entity.type
_entity.pdbx_description
1 polymer ?
#
loop_
_entity_poly.entity_id
_entity_poly.type
_entity_poly.pdbx_seq_one_letter_code
_entity_poly.pdbx_strand_id
1 'polypeptide(L)'
;MTDCRRGKPGRAASVSVEGEVEPPAGTEYLPDDHAIRYVAYLSPDDADPPERDSAYRTMPFERWAKTECANLGQQRVAEAVESRLDEDQSAGYAVGQHPDDGLAVKVRISTMRNRDGTVVSEPTVEYDDLRDVTPESVTATIQYAGQECTETFPVVVSELEGQYL
;
A
#
# COMPACT_ATOMS: atom_id res chain seq x y z
N MET A 1 -7.15 19.76 17.83
CA MET A 1 -8.00 18.69 17.23
C MET A 1 -7.82 18.84 15.74
N THR A 2 -6.72 18.29 15.21
CA THR A 2 -6.34 18.46 13.80
C THR A 2 -7.20 17.52 12.98
N ASP A 3 -8.07 18.10 12.17
CA ASP A 3 -8.92 17.42 11.20
C ASP A 3 -8.01 16.59 10.28
N CYS A 4 -7.96 15.28 10.47
CA CYS A 4 -7.37 14.37 9.50
C CYS A 4 -8.26 14.44 8.26
N ARG A 5 -7.94 15.37 7.35
CA ARG A 5 -8.67 15.64 6.12
C ARG A 5 -8.91 14.31 5.40
N ARG A 6 -10.17 13.93 5.25
CA ARG A 6 -10.63 12.80 4.42
C ARG A 6 -10.00 12.99 3.03
N GLY A 7 -9.16 12.06 2.58
CA GLY A 7 -8.53 12.14 1.27
C GLY A 7 -9.57 12.25 0.15
N LYS A 8 -9.25 12.98 -0.93
CA LYS A 8 -10.11 13.10 -2.11
C LYS A 8 -9.63 12.16 -3.21
N PRO A 9 -10.52 11.64 -4.07
CA PRO A 9 -10.10 10.76 -5.16
C PRO A 9 -9.12 11.48 -6.11
N GLY A 10 -8.23 10.70 -6.72
CA GLY A 10 -7.48 11.12 -7.90
C GLY A 10 -8.40 11.45 -9.08
N ARG A 11 -7.87 12.11 -10.10
CA ARG A 11 -8.63 12.55 -11.28
C ARG A 11 -8.07 12.02 -12.60
N ALA A 12 -6.90 11.41 -12.59
CA ALA A 12 -6.36 10.74 -13.76
C ALA A 12 -7.12 9.43 -14.03
N ALA A 13 -7.01 8.93 -15.25
CA ALA A 13 -7.61 7.66 -15.65
C ALA A 13 -7.12 6.51 -14.76
N SER A 14 -8.04 5.59 -14.45
CA SER A 14 -7.73 4.36 -13.74
C SER A 14 -6.62 3.56 -14.41
N VAL A 15 -5.84 2.86 -13.61
CA VAL A 15 -4.75 1.99 -14.08
C VAL A 15 -5.01 0.54 -13.72
N SER A 16 -4.37 -0.37 -14.44
CA SER A 16 -4.41 -1.80 -14.16
C SER A 16 -3.00 -2.39 -14.11
N VAL A 17 -2.83 -3.47 -13.35
CA VAL A 17 -1.60 -4.24 -13.25
C VAL A 17 -1.92 -5.70 -12.98
N GLU A 18 -1.12 -6.59 -13.57
CA GLU A 18 -1.11 -8.02 -13.29
C GLU A 18 0.32 -8.43 -12.93
N GLY A 19 0.49 -9.31 -11.95
CA GLY A 19 1.79 -9.81 -11.56
C GLY A 19 1.76 -11.15 -10.82
N GLU A 20 2.82 -11.93 -10.99
CA GLU A 20 3.09 -13.08 -10.12
C GLU A 20 3.64 -12.58 -8.78
N VAL A 21 3.15 -13.15 -7.67
CA VAL A 21 3.59 -12.75 -6.33
C VAL A 21 4.66 -13.70 -5.83
N GLU A 22 5.78 -13.11 -5.41
CA GLU A 22 6.85 -13.80 -4.69
C GLU A 22 6.77 -13.43 -3.20
N PRO A 23 6.02 -14.20 -2.39
CA PRO A 23 5.87 -13.84 -0.99
C PRO A 23 7.16 -14.07 -0.19
N PRO A 24 7.27 -13.47 1.02
CA PRO A 24 8.43 -13.67 1.89
C PRO A 24 8.69 -15.15 2.20
N ALA A 25 9.94 -15.47 2.49
CA ALA A 25 10.34 -16.80 2.92
C ALA A 25 9.48 -17.31 4.10
N GLY A 26 9.08 -18.58 4.04
CA GLY A 26 8.16 -19.18 5.01
C GLY A 26 6.67 -18.87 4.74
N THR A 27 6.33 -18.24 3.62
CA THR A 27 4.95 -18.15 3.14
C THR A 27 4.62 -19.33 2.23
N GLU A 28 3.52 -20.02 2.53
CA GLU A 28 3.09 -21.21 1.81
C GLU A 28 1.57 -21.22 1.62
N TYR A 29 1.11 -21.61 0.43
CA TYR A 29 -0.29 -21.88 0.16
C TYR A 29 -0.68 -23.29 0.59
N LEU A 30 -1.71 -23.39 1.43
CA LEU A 30 -2.30 -24.63 1.91
C LEU A 30 -3.58 -24.92 1.10
N PRO A 31 -3.54 -25.84 0.12
CA PRO A 31 -4.64 -26.05 -0.81
C PRO A 31 -5.90 -26.63 -0.16
N ASP A 32 -5.76 -27.49 0.85
CA ASP A 32 -6.89 -28.13 1.52
C ASP A 32 -7.75 -27.14 2.30
N ASP A 33 -7.12 -26.12 2.91
CA ASP A 33 -7.79 -25.11 3.73
C ASP A 33 -8.06 -23.79 2.96
N HIS A 34 -7.60 -23.70 1.71
CA HIS A 34 -7.58 -22.45 0.92
C HIS A 34 -7.00 -21.27 1.74
N ALA A 35 -5.83 -21.50 2.32
CA ALA A 35 -5.22 -20.61 3.29
C ALA A 35 -3.74 -20.35 2.98
N ILE A 36 -3.23 -19.25 3.50
CA ILE A 36 -1.81 -18.91 3.49
C ILE A 36 -1.25 -19.16 4.88
N ARG A 37 -0.24 -20.02 4.97
CA ARG A 37 0.65 -20.14 6.12
C ARG A 37 1.73 -19.07 6.01
N TYR A 38 1.99 -18.34 7.08
CA TYR A 38 3.03 -17.31 7.12
C TYR A 38 3.72 -17.29 8.49
N VAL A 39 4.95 -16.77 8.51
CA VAL A 39 5.72 -16.57 9.75
C VAL A 39 5.12 -15.41 10.53
N ALA A 40 4.53 -15.70 11.69
CA ALA A 40 3.91 -14.70 12.56
C ALA A 40 4.81 -14.29 13.72
N TYR A 41 5.79 -15.13 14.08
CA TYR A 41 6.72 -14.88 15.16
C TYR A 41 8.10 -15.44 14.82
N LEU A 42 9.12 -14.60 14.88
CA LEU A 42 10.52 -14.97 14.71
C LEU A 42 11.28 -14.62 16.00
N SER A 43 11.87 -15.63 16.63
CA SER A 43 12.78 -15.42 17.76
C SER A 43 14.18 -15.08 17.25
N PRO A 44 15.02 -14.38 18.03
CA PRO A 44 16.40 -14.10 17.63
C PRO A 44 17.23 -15.36 17.31
N ASP A 45 16.89 -16.49 17.93
CA ASP A 45 17.59 -17.77 17.76
C ASP A 45 16.99 -18.67 16.67
N ASP A 46 15.96 -18.21 15.95
CA ASP A 46 15.34 -19.00 14.87
C ASP A 46 16.17 -18.99 13.58
N ALA A 47 16.12 -20.09 12.84
CA ALA A 47 16.48 -20.11 11.43
C ALA A 47 15.50 -19.23 10.63
N ASP A 48 15.91 -18.80 9.45
CA ASP A 48 15.07 -18.01 8.53
C ASP A 48 14.85 -18.81 7.23
N PRO A 49 13.66 -19.41 7.00
CA PRO A 49 12.47 -19.38 7.86
C PRO A 49 12.57 -20.35 9.06
N PRO A 50 11.76 -20.14 10.12
CA PRO A 50 11.81 -20.95 11.34
C PRO A 50 11.31 -22.39 11.11
N GLU A 51 11.92 -23.37 11.77
CA GLU A 51 11.50 -24.77 11.67
C GLU A 51 10.31 -25.11 12.59
N ARG A 52 10.11 -24.35 13.68
CA ARG A 52 9.06 -24.63 14.67
C ARG A 52 7.67 -24.27 14.12
N ASP A 53 6.70 -25.16 14.25
CA ASP A 53 5.32 -24.88 13.81
C ASP A 53 4.66 -23.72 14.57
N SER A 54 5.02 -23.50 15.85
CA SER A 54 4.44 -22.43 16.67
C SER A 54 4.74 -21.02 16.17
N ALA A 55 5.78 -20.85 15.34
CA ALA A 55 6.13 -19.59 14.68
C ALA A 55 5.14 -19.19 13.59
N TYR A 56 4.34 -20.15 13.10
CA TYR A 56 3.46 -19.94 11.97
C TYR A 56 2.02 -19.66 12.40
N ARG A 57 1.33 -18.89 11.56
CA ARG A 57 -0.13 -18.73 11.60
C ARG A 57 -0.67 -18.91 10.20
N THR A 58 -1.98 -19.12 10.13
CA THR A 58 -2.71 -19.21 8.88
C THR A 58 -3.69 -18.05 8.75
N MET A 59 -3.96 -17.67 7.52
CA MET A 59 -5.05 -16.74 7.17
C MET A 59 -5.73 -17.18 5.87
N PRO A 60 -7.02 -16.87 5.66
CA PRO A 60 -7.68 -17.20 4.40
C PRO A 60 -6.94 -16.59 3.20
N PHE A 61 -6.83 -17.36 2.10
CA PHE A 61 -6.14 -16.93 0.88
C PHE A 61 -6.69 -15.59 0.38
N GLU A 62 -8.01 -15.44 0.31
CA GLU A 62 -8.67 -14.21 -0.16
C GLU A 62 -8.24 -12.96 0.62
N ARG A 63 -8.03 -13.10 1.93
CA ARG A 63 -7.60 -11.99 2.80
C ARG A 63 -6.14 -11.60 2.54
N TRP A 64 -5.28 -12.59 2.37
CA TRP A 64 -3.89 -12.38 2.01
C TRP A 64 -3.80 -11.77 0.60
N ALA A 65 -4.47 -12.39 -0.37
CA ALA A 65 -4.49 -11.99 -1.76
C ALA A 65 -4.99 -10.55 -1.95
N LYS A 66 -6.06 -10.16 -1.24
CA LYS A 66 -6.54 -8.76 -1.26
C LYS A 66 -5.47 -7.76 -0.77
N THR A 67 -4.64 -8.15 0.19
CA THR A 67 -3.54 -7.30 0.68
C THR A 67 -2.43 -7.20 -0.37
N GLU A 68 -2.07 -8.31 -1.00
CA GLU A 68 -1.06 -8.32 -2.08
C GLU A 68 -1.53 -7.58 -3.33
N CYS A 69 -2.80 -7.73 -3.73
CA CYS A 69 -3.39 -6.92 -4.79
C CYS A 69 -3.30 -5.41 -4.46
N ALA A 70 -3.56 -5.03 -3.21
CA ALA A 70 -3.45 -3.63 -2.80
C ALA A 70 -2.00 -3.12 -2.86
N ASN A 71 -1.02 -3.94 -2.45
CA ASN A 71 0.41 -3.60 -2.52
C ASN A 71 0.89 -3.47 -3.97
N LEU A 72 0.54 -4.43 -4.83
CA LEU A 72 0.84 -4.39 -6.27
C LEU A 72 0.20 -3.16 -6.92
N GLY A 73 -1.08 -2.89 -6.60
CA GLY A 73 -1.79 -1.71 -7.06
C GLY A 73 -1.13 -0.41 -6.59
N GLN A 74 -0.62 -0.36 -5.35
CA GLN A 74 0.11 0.79 -4.83
C GLN A 74 1.42 1.04 -5.59
N GLN A 75 2.17 -0.01 -5.93
CA GLN A 75 3.39 0.12 -6.74
C GLN A 75 3.05 0.67 -8.13
N ARG A 76 2.02 0.12 -8.78
CA ARG A 76 1.56 0.60 -10.09
C ARG A 76 1.13 2.07 -10.06
N VAL A 77 0.42 2.49 -9.01
CA VAL A 77 0.02 3.88 -8.81
C VAL A 77 1.24 4.77 -8.59
N ALA A 78 2.23 4.34 -7.81
CA ALA A 78 3.47 5.08 -7.60
C ALA A 78 4.19 5.33 -8.92
N GLU A 79 4.42 4.27 -9.72
CA GLU A 79 5.03 4.41 -11.06
C GLU A 79 4.24 5.38 -11.96
N ALA A 80 2.90 5.27 -11.94
CA ALA A 80 2.04 6.13 -12.74
C ALA A 80 2.14 7.60 -12.32
N VAL A 81 2.17 7.87 -11.02
CA VAL A 81 2.27 9.24 -10.48
C VAL A 81 3.68 9.79 -10.71
N GLU A 82 4.72 9.06 -10.32
CA GLU A 82 6.12 9.50 -10.44
C GLU A 82 6.52 9.77 -11.89
N SER A 83 6.03 8.99 -12.86
CA SER A 83 6.29 9.25 -14.29
C SER A 83 5.73 10.58 -14.82
N ARG A 84 4.87 11.26 -14.04
CA ARG A 84 4.22 12.52 -14.38
C ARG A 84 4.66 13.68 -13.50
N LEU A 85 5.44 13.41 -12.46
CA LEU A 85 6.03 14.41 -11.58
C LEU A 85 7.39 14.85 -12.14
N ASP A 86 7.77 16.09 -11.84
CA ASP A 86 9.11 16.59 -12.14
C ASP A 86 10.16 15.92 -11.22
N GLU A 87 11.45 15.97 -11.59
CA GLU A 87 12.53 15.24 -10.87
C GLU A 87 12.69 15.69 -9.39
N ASP A 88 12.30 16.92 -9.05
CA ASP A 88 12.32 17.44 -7.68
C ASP A 88 11.00 17.21 -6.91
N GLN A 89 9.99 16.64 -7.58
CA GLN A 89 8.69 16.36 -7.01
C GLN A 89 8.60 14.93 -6.46
N SER A 90 7.98 14.78 -5.30
CA SER A 90 7.74 13.46 -4.71
C SER A 90 6.44 13.41 -3.92
N ALA A 91 5.86 12.22 -3.86
CA ALA A 91 4.69 11.91 -3.06
C ALA A 91 4.93 10.63 -2.24
N GLY A 92 4.25 10.52 -1.10
CA GLY A 92 4.23 9.30 -0.30
C GLY A 92 3.11 8.37 -0.74
N TYR A 93 3.36 7.07 -0.71
CA TYR A 93 2.39 6.03 -1.08
C TYR A 93 2.16 5.07 0.08
N ALA A 94 0.92 4.68 0.30
CA ALA A 94 0.58 3.69 1.32
C ALA A 94 -0.72 2.96 0.98
N VAL A 95 -0.82 1.71 1.39
CA VAL A 95 -2.09 1.00 1.48
C VAL A 95 -2.70 1.27 2.87
N GLY A 96 -4.00 1.49 2.94
CA GLY A 96 -4.68 1.55 4.23
C GLY A 96 -6.19 1.56 4.13
N GLN A 97 -6.85 1.53 5.29
CA GLN A 97 -8.31 1.51 5.38
C GLN A 97 -8.94 2.77 4.75
N HIS A 98 -9.99 2.55 3.95
CA HIS A 98 -10.84 3.56 3.36
C HIS A 98 -12.00 3.92 4.30
N PRO A 99 -12.44 5.19 4.38
CA PRO A 99 -13.54 5.59 5.27
C PRO A 99 -14.88 4.93 4.98
N ASP A 100 -15.11 4.51 3.74
CA ASP A 100 -16.36 3.88 3.29
C ASP A 100 -16.26 2.33 3.31
N ASP A 101 -15.38 1.80 4.16
CA ASP A 101 -14.99 0.39 4.29
C ASP A 101 -14.04 -0.11 3.17
N GLY A 102 -13.21 -1.12 3.48
CA GLY A 102 -12.22 -1.70 2.55
C GLY A 102 -10.85 -1.00 2.51
N LEU A 103 -9.96 -1.50 1.64
CA LEU A 103 -8.63 -0.92 1.43
C LEU A 103 -8.66 0.15 0.33
N ALA A 104 -7.78 1.14 0.46
CA ALA A 104 -7.50 2.14 -0.56
C ALA A 104 -6.00 2.33 -0.71
N VAL A 105 -5.58 2.72 -1.91
CA VAL A 105 -4.24 3.26 -2.14
C VAL A 105 -4.27 4.75 -1.81
N LYS A 106 -3.35 5.18 -0.95
CA LYS A 106 -3.26 6.56 -0.46
C LYS A 106 -2.01 7.20 -1.03
N VAL A 107 -2.19 8.28 -1.76
CA VAL A 107 -1.14 9.16 -2.25
C VAL A 107 -1.10 10.39 -1.35
N ARG A 108 0.09 10.80 -0.89
CA ARG A 108 0.22 11.82 0.14
C ARG A 108 1.27 12.85 -0.17
N ILE A 109 0.95 14.10 0.11
CA ILE A 109 1.94 15.15 0.33
C ILE A 109 2.10 15.38 1.82
N SER A 110 3.33 15.60 2.26
CA SER A 110 3.64 15.74 3.68
C SER A 110 4.37 17.04 3.96
N THR A 111 3.85 17.82 4.90
CA THR A 111 4.55 18.95 5.49
C THR A 111 5.14 18.49 6.82
N MET A 112 6.46 18.53 6.97
CA MET A 112 7.12 18.19 8.24
C MET A 112 7.53 19.46 8.98
N ARG A 113 7.23 19.49 10.28
CA ARG A 113 7.66 20.54 11.20
C ARG A 113 8.65 20.00 12.22
N ASN A 114 9.56 20.84 12.69
CA ASN A 114 10.40 20.50 13.84
C ASN A 114 9.64 20.67 15.16
N ARG A 115 10.32 20.41 16.29
CA ARG A 115 9.74 20.54 17.64
C ARG A 115 9.25 21.96 17.95
N ASP A 116 9.88 22.98 17.36
CA ASP A 116 9.53 24.38 17.55
C ASP A 116 8.35 24.83 16.66
N GLY A 117 7.83 23.93 15.82
CA GLY A 117 6.73 24.21 14.90
C GLY A 117 7.16 24.86 13.58
N THR A 118 8.47 25.05 13.37
CA THR A 118 9.03 25.53 12.10
C THR A 118 8.95 24.43 11.06
N VAL A 119 8.46 24.77 9.86
CA VAL A 119 8.43 23.86 8.72
C VAL A 119 9.86 23.55 8.27
N VAL A 120 10.19 22.26 8.21
CA VAL A 120 11.50 21.75 7.78
C VAL A 120 11.42 20.92 6.49
N SER A 121 10.21 20.55 6.08
CA SER A 121 9.95 19.94 4.77
C SER A 121 8.58 20.38 4.29
N GLU A 122 8.50 20.85 3.04
CA GLU A 122 7.26 21.21 2.36
C GLU A 122 7.03 20.30 1.16
N PRO A 123 5.77 20.07 0.78
CA PRO A 123 5.44 19.44 -0.49
C PRO A 123 6.05 20.23 -1.65
N THR A 124 6.71 19.53 -2.56
CA THR A 124 7.22 20.11 -3.82
C THR A 124 6.17 20.10 -4.94
N VAL A 125 5.04 19.43 -4.72
CA VAL A 125 3.88 19.39 -5.60
C VAL A 125 2.64 19.92 -4.89
N GLU A 126 1.86 20.74 -5.58
CA GLU A 126 0.59 21.25 -5.09
C GLU A 126 -0.46 20.13 -5.01
N TYR A 127 -1.41 20.27 -4.06
CA TYR A 127 -2.40 19.23 -3.82
C TYR A 127 -3.28 18.91 -5.02
N ASP A 128 -3.78 19.93 -5.75
CA ASP A 128 -4.64 19.71 -6.90
C ASP A 128 -3.86 19.19 -8.12
N ASP A 129 -2.61 19.62 -8.32
CA ASP A 129 -1.74 19.07 -9.38
C ASP A 129 -1.46 17.58 -9.15
N LEU A 130 -1.18 17.19 -7.90
CA LEU A 130 -1.03 15.79 -7.55
C LEU A 130 -2.31 14.99 -7.81
N ARG A 131 -3.49 15.57 -7.56
CA ARG A 131 -4.77 14.92 -7.88
C ARG A 131 -4.97 14.72 -9.36
N ASP A 132 -4.54 15.66 -10.19
CA ASP A 132 -4.69 15.60 -11.65
C ASP A 132 -3.81 14.50 -12.26
N VAL A 133 -2.66 14.18 -11.66
CA VAL A 133 -1.78 13.09 -12.11
C VAL A 133 -2.07 11.73 -11.44
N THR A 134 -2.80 11.73 -10.33
CA THR A 134 -3.14 10.52 -9.58
C THR A 134 -4.36 9.81 -10.19
N PRO A 135 -4.27 8.50 -10.51
CA PRO A 135 -5.42 7.70 -10.96
C PRO A 135 -6.59 7.78 -9.97
N GLU A 136 -7.83 7.68 -10.44
CA GLU A 136 -9.00 7.59 -9.56
C GLU A 136 -9.14 6.22 -8.87
N SER A 137 -8.66 5.16 -9.54
CA SER A 137 -8.66 3.79 -9.03
C SER A 137 -7.55 2.96 -9.66
N VAL A 138 -7.24 1.83 -9.04
CA VAL A 138 -6.33 0.81 -9.57
C VAL A 138 -6.96 -0.57 -9.49
N THR A 139 -6.89 -1.33 -10.56
CA THR A 139 -7.24 -2.76 -10.57
C THR A 139 -5.96 -3.59 -10.59
N ALA A 140 -5.81 -4.47 -9.62
CA ALA A 140 -4.65 -5.33 -9.49
C ALA A 140 -5.08 -6.79 -9.53
N THR A 141 -4.39 -7.57 -10.35
CA THR A 141 -4.53 -9.02 -10.45
C THR A 141 -3.24 -9.67 -10.00
N ILE A 142 -3.32 -10.59 -9.05
CA ILE A 142 -2.17 -11.39 -8.61
C ILE A 142 -2.34 -12.85 -9.03
N GLN A 143 -1.22 -13.50 -9.29
CA GLN A 143 -1.13 -14.94 -9.48
C GLN A 143 -0.20 -15.54 -8.41
N TYR A 144 -0.67 -16.56 -7.69
CA TYR A 144 0.13 -17.27 -6.70
C TYR A 144 -0.38 -18.70 -6.50
N ALA A 145 0.52 -19.68 -6.52
CA ALA A 145 0.21 -21.10 -6.34
C ALA A 145 -0.93 -21.61 -7.27
N GLY A 146 -0.96 -21.11 -8.51
CA GLY A 146 -1.99 -21.43 -9.50
C GLY A 146 -3.38 -20.86 -9.20
N GLN A 147 -3.50 -19.98 -8.20
CA GLN A 147 -4.68 -19.19 -7.90
C GLN A 147 -4.54 -17.79 -8.48
N GLU A 148 -5.66 -17.21 -8.88
CA GLU A 148 -5.74 -15.83 -9.36
C GLU A 148 -6.71 -15.04 -8.47
N CYS A 149 -6.36 -13.81 -8.14
CA CYS A 149 -7.24 -12.88 -7.43
C CYS A 149 -7.16 -11.50 -8.09
N THR A 150 -8.31 -10.91 -8.38
CA THR A 150 -8.42 -9.56 -8.97
C THR A 150 -9.24 -8.67 -8.05
N GLU A 151 -8.69 -7.50 -7.70
CA GLU A 151 -9.35 -6.52 -6.84
C GLU A 151 -9.16 -5.10 -7.38
N THR A 152 -10.17 -4.25 -7.21
CA THR A 152 -10.12 -2.83 -7.56
C THR A 152 -10.14 -1.98 -6.29
N PHE A 153 -9.19 -1.06 -6.17
CA PHE A 153 -9.04 -0.17 -5.03
C PHE A 153 -9.24 1.29 -5.45
N PRO A 154 -9.97 2.10 -4.67
CA PRO A 154 -9.97 3.54 -4.87
C PRO A 154 -8.59 4.10 -4.54
N VAL A 155 -8.19 5.15 -5.25
CA VAL A 155 -6.95 5.87 -5.00
C VAL A 155 -7.29 7.27 -4.51
N VAL A 156 -6.80 7.61 -3.32
CA VAL A 156 -7.13 8.86 -2.64
C VAL A 156 -5.88 9.69 -2.34
N VAL A 157 -5.97 10.99 -2.56
CA VAL A 157 -4.94 11.99 -2.27
C VAL A 157 -5.26 12.71 -0.98
N SER A 158 -4.31 12.73 -0.04
CA SER A 158 -4.45 13.39 1.26
C SER A 158 -3.19 14.16 1.64
N GLU A 159 -3.37 15.25 2.38
CA GLU A 159 -2.27 15.97 3.04
C GLU A 159 -2.00 15.36 4.42
N LEU A 160 -0.72 15.26 4.78
CA LEU A 160 -0.27 14.87 6.10
C LEU A 160 0.59 15.98 6.71
N GLU A 161 0.25 16.41 7.92
CA GLU A 161 1.15 17.23 8.72
C GLU A 161 1.86 16.34 9.75
N GLY A 162 3.19 16.29 9.70
CA GLY A 162 4.03 15.56 10.63
C GLY A 162 4.87 16.49 11.51
N GLN A 163 5.25 16.02 12.70
CA GLN A 163 6.18 16.72 13.58
C GLN A 163 7.33 15.78 13.97
N TYR A 164 8.57 16.22 13.81
CA TYR A 164 9.74 15.53 14.36
C TYR A 164 9.74 15.62 15.89
N LEU A 165 9.75 14.45 16.54
CA LEU A 165 9.74 14.30 18.00
C LEU A 165 11.11 14.46 18.66
#